data_AF-A0A8J7YID3-F1
#
_entry.id   AF-A0A8J7YID3-F1
#
_cell.length_a   1.000
_cell.length_b   1.000
_cell.length_c   1.000
_cell.angle_alpha   90.00
_cell.angle_beta   90.00
_cell.angle_gamma   90.00
#
_symmetry.space_group_name_H-M   'P 1'
#
loop_
_entity.id
_entity.type
_entity.pdbx_description
1 polymer ?
#
loop_
_entity_poly.entity_id
_entity_poly.type
_entity_poly.pdbx_seq_one_letter_code
_entity_poly.pdbx_strand_id
1 'polypeptide(L)'
;MSQNHTGRPSQEDIEWCYDAVHRVSRTFSLTISELDEPMARDICVGYLLCRVADTIEDAGHIPPAAQSELLRLYSQTLDPDADASVRTFDDAVNEWLPATLTDDWEVVDNAARAVGVFRSLDNHALESIRGPVRELVDGMAMFVDRYADEGGLRIKTLDELEEYCWYAAGTVGTLVTALVSHEATPEQTEQMEENARAFALLLQLVNVAKDAATDMEEENNVYLPLELLDEEGLDHSDVGNPDNVESLVPVIERVTARAEGYLDGAQTWLEAMPETRGNTLSAWAIPFLLAVGTIRELRERPADVIENGNVKITRDEVHAVCQQFIGDSSPPIGDLRTRIRKQPLHEY
;
A
#
# COMPACT_ATOMS: atom_id res chain seq x y z
N MET A 1 26.96 16.03 -29.68
CA MET A 1 27.88 15.12 -28.95
C MET A 1 27.00 14.31 -28.02
N SER A 2 26.82 13.04 -28.37
CA SER A 2 25.91 12.11 -27.71
C SER A 2 26.53 11.68 -26.38
N GLN A 3 25.93 12.02 -25.25
CA GLN A 3 26.21 11.32 -24.00
C GLN A 3 25.19 10.19 -23.87
N ASN A 4 25.66 8.97 -24.11
CA ASN A 4 24.98 7.76 -23.67
C ASN A 4 24.95 7.79 -22.13
N HIS A 5 23.79 8.08 -21.53
CA HIS A 5 23.55 7.76 -20.11
C HIS A 5 23.23 6.27 -19.96
N THR A 6 24.25 5.43 -20.14
CA THR A 6 24.30 4.10 -19.51
C THR A 6 24.97 4.28 -18.16
N GLY A 7 24.30 4.96 -17.23
CA GLY A 7 24.83 5.25 -15.90
C GLY A 7 24.29 4.23 -14.91
N ARG A 8 25.18 3.57 -14.14
CA ARG A 8 24.76 3.09 -12.81
C ARG A 8 24.08 4.27 -12.10
N PRO A 9 22.94 4.07 -11.42
CA PRO A 9 22.35 5.12 -10.62
C PRO A 9 23.40 5.63 -9.64
N SER A 10 23.40 6.93 -9.45
CA SER A 10 24.32 7.54 -8.52
C SER A 10 23.96 7.08 -7.10
N GLN A 11 24.95 7.08 -6.20
CA GLN A 11 24.68 6.89 -4.77
C GLN A 11 23.66 7.92 -4.26
N GLU A 12 23.65 9.12 -4.84
CA GLU A 12 22.69 10.20 -4.56
C GLU A 12 21.25 9.81 -4.92
N ASP A 13 21.03 9.03 -6.00
CA ASP A 13 19.69 8.57 -6.39
C ASP A 13 19.15 7.53 -5.39
N ILE A 14 20.01 6.64 -4.88
CA ILE A 14 19.63 5.65 -3.88
C ILE A 14 19.30 6.33 -2.55
N GLU A 15 20.14 7.27 -2.10
CA GLU A 15 19.90 8.06 -0.89
C GLU A 15 18.60 8.87 -1.01
N TRP A 16 18.36 9.48 -2.18
CA TRP A 16 17.10 10.16 -2.46
C TRP A 16 15.89 9.24 -2.33
N CYS A 17 15.96 7.99 -2.83
CA CYS A 17 14.85 7.05 -2.69
C CYS A 17 14.52 6.77 -1.22
N TYR A 18 15.53 6.50 -0.38
CA TYR A 18 15.30 6.29 1.06
C TYR A 18 14.69 7.52 1.74
N ASP A 19 15.22 8.71 1.44
CA ASP A 19 14.69 9.96 1.97
C ASP A 19 13.25 10.21 1.50
N ALA A 20 12.92 9.87 0.25
CA ALA A 20 11.58 10.02 -0.31
C ALA A 20 10.57 9.16 0.43
N VAL A 21 10.87 7.87 0.68
CA VAL A 21 9.96 6.99 1.44
C VAL A 21 9.72 7.51 2.85
N HIS A 22 10.75 8.02 3.52
CA HIS A 22 10.61 8.59 4.86
C HIS A 22 9.64 9.80 4.88
N ARG A 23 9.59 10.60 3.80
CA ARG A 23 8.67 11.74 3.70
C ARG A 23 7.23 11.32 3.43
N VAL A 24 7.01 10.37 2.52
CA VAL A 24 5.65 9.99 2.07
C VAL A 24 5.00 8.91 2.94
N SER A 25 5.76 8.09 3.68
CA SER A 25 5.18 7.02 4.49
C SER A 25 5.96 6.65 5.73
N ARG A 26 5.37 6.97 6.90
CA ARG A 26 5.92 6.59 8.20
C ARG A 26 5.94 5.08 8.41
N THR A 27 4.88 4.36 8.02
CA THR A 27 4.79 2.91 8.26
C THR A 27 5.76 2.15 7.37
N PHE A 28 5.83 2.48 6.08
CA PHE A 28 6.82 1.84 5.19
C PHE A 28 8.25 2.24 5.54
N SER A 29 8.49 3.47 6.02
CA SER A 29 9.80 3.86 6.54
C SER A 29 10.25 3.00 7.72
N LEU A 30 9.33 2.61 8.61
CA LEU A 30 9.64 1.66 9.69
C LEU A 30 9.99 0.29 9.11
N THR A 31 9.17 -0.24 8.20
CA THR A 31 9.44 -1.53 7.52
C THR A 31 10.82 -1.54 6.86
N ILE A 32 11.18 -0.50 6.10
CA ILE A 32 12.48 -0.42 5.42
C ILE A 32 13.63 -0.34 6.43
N SER A 33 13.45 0.36 7.55
CA SER A 33 14.49 0.46 8.58
C SER A 33 14.79 -0.84 9.32
N GLU A 34 13.87 -1.80 9.23
CA GLU A 34 14.03 -3.15 9.80
C GLU A 34 14.67 -4.14 8.83
N LEU A 35 14.87 -3.75 7.57
CA LEU A 35 15.49 -4.58 6.53
C LEU A 35 16.98 -4.26 6.40
N ASP A 36 17.77 -5.28 6.03
CA ASP A 36 19.15 -5.11 5.61
C ASP A 36 19.26 -5.09 4.08
N GLU A 37 20.36 -4.55 3.57
CA GLU A 37 20.69 -4.60 2.14
C GLU A 37 20.96 -6.05 1.68
N PRO A 38 20.50 -6.46 0.47
CA PRO A 38 19.86 -5.63 -0.56
C PRO A 38 18.33 -5.45 -0.41
N MET A 39 17.66 -6.19 0.48
CA MET A 39 16.19 -6.21 0.58
C MET A 39 15.62 -4.81 0.88
N ALA A 40 16.27 -4.05 1.76
CA ALA A 40 15.86 -2.68 2.08
C ALA A 40 15.73 -1.80 0.83
N ARG A 41 16.71 -1.87 -0.09
CA ARG A 41 16.71 -1.07 -1.32
C ARG A 41 15.65 -1.57 -2.30
N ASP A 42 15.55 -2.89 -2.46
CA ASP A 42 14.62 -3.48 -3.42
C ASP A 42 13.15 -3.17 -3.03
N ILE A 43 12.81 -3.25 -1.74
CA ILE A 43 11.49 -2.85 -1.20
C ILE A 43 11.28 -1.34 -1.27
N CYS A 44 12.28 -0.53 -0.92
CA CYS A 44 12.22 0.93 -1.00
C CYS A 44 11.86 1.40 -2.42
N VAL A 45 12.55 0.87 -3.42
CA VAL A 45 12.30 1.21 -4.82
C VAL A 45 10.97 0.66 -5.30
N GLY A 46 10.63 -0.60 -4.97
CA GLY A 46 9.32 -1.17 -5.30
C GLY A 46 8.17 -0.32 -4.78
N TYR A 47 8.27 0.14 -3.53
CA TYR A 47 7.28 1.03 -2.92
C TYR A 47 7.16 2.38 -3.65
N LEU A 48 8.28 3.04 -3.97
CA LEU A 48 8.24 4.32 -4.70
C LEU A 48 7.63 4.18 -6.10
N LEU A 49 7.88 3.05 -6.79
CA LEU A 49 7.27 2.81 -8.09
C LEU A 49 5.74 2.71 -8.01
N CYS A 50 5.20 2.07 -6.96
CA CYS A 50 3.76 2.04 -6.69
C CYS A 50 3.23 3.42 -6.30
N ARG A 51 3.96 4.16 -5.46
CA ARG A 51 3.58 5.51 -4.98
C ARG A 51 3.41 6.52 -6.11
N VAL A 52 4.18 6.41 -7.20
CA VAL A 52 3.95 7.24 -8.39
C VAL A 52 2.54 7.04 -8.96
N ALA A 53 2.07 5.79 -9.03
CA ALA A 53 0.75 5.46 -9.56
C ALA A 53 -0.37 5.91 -8.62
N ASP A 54 -0.23 5.58 -7.34
CA ASP A 54 -1.09 5.99 -6.21
C ASP A 54 -1.36 7.51 -6.27
N THR A 55 -0.28 8.32 -6.32
CA THR A 55 -0.36 9.79 -6.37
C THR A 55 -1.13 10.31 -7.59
N ILE A 56 -1.09 9.61 -8.73
CA ILE A 56 -1.81 10.01 -9.96
C ILE A 56 -3.28 9.61 -9.88
N GLU A 57 -3.59 8.43 -9.33
CA GLU A 57 -4.97 7.96 -9.12
C GLU A 57 -5.73 8.88 -8.15
N ASP A 58 -5.10 9.28 -7.04
CA ASP A 58 -5.71 10.11 -6.00
C ASP A 58 -5.82 11.59 -6.40
N ALA A 59 -5.26 11.97 -7.55
CA ALA A 59 -5.18 13.35 -8.01
C ALA A 59 -6.51 13.88 -8.57
N GLY A 60 -7.42 14.29 -7.68
CA GLY A 60 -8.73 14.82 -8.07
C GLY A 60 -8.74 16.08 -8.97
N HIS A 61 -7.60 16.77 -9.13
CA HIS A 61 -7.46 17.90 -10.08
C HIS A 61 -7.17 17.47 -11.52
N ILE A 62 -6.81 16.20 -11.75
CA ILE A 62 -6.54 15.65 -13.08
C ILE A 62 -7.83 14.99 -13.60
N PRO A 63 -8.30 15.32 -14.81
CA PRO A 63 -9.44 14.65 -15.41
C PRO A 63 -9.20 13.13 -15.54
N PRO A 64 -10.19 12.27 -15.28
CA PRO A 64 -10.01 10.80 -15.33
C PRO A 64 -9.40 10.25 -16.62
N ALA A 65 -9.77 10.84 -17.78
CA ALA A 65 -9.18 10.46 -19.06
C ALA A 65 -7.66 10.70 -19.09
N ALA A 66 -7.19 11.82 -18.53
CA ALA A 66 -5.76 12.13 -18.45
C ALA A 66 -5.06 11.28 -17.38
N GLN A 67 -5.69 11.04 -16.22
CA GLN A 67 -5.16 10.12 -15.20
C GLN A 67 -4.89 8.73 -15.79
N SER A 68 -5.88 8.15 -16.48
CA SER A 68 -5.75 6.82 -17.10
C SER A 68 -4.69 6.78 -18.21
N GLU A 69 -4.51 7.87 -18.98
CA GLU A 69 -3.47 7.99 -20.00
C GLU A 69 -2.07 8.05 -19.37
N LEU A 70 -1.91 8.85 -18.31
CA LEU A 70 -0.66 8.96 -17.54
C LEU A 70 -0.27 7.64 -16.90
N LEU A 71 -1.21 6.94 -16.26
CA LEU A 71 -0.97 5.63 -15.64
C LEU A 71 -0.53 4.60 -16.70
N ARG A 72 -1.22 4.51 -17.84
CA ARG A 72 -0.82 3.60 -18.93
C ARG A 72 0.54 3.96 -19.51
N LEU A 73 0.83 5.25 -19.68
CA LEU A 73 2.14 5.70 -20.14
C LEU A 73 3.23 5.31 -19.14
N TYR A 74 2.98 5.50 -17.83
CA TYR A 74 3.88 5.11 -16.77
C TYR A 74 4.14 3.59 -16.78
N SER A 75 3.09 2.77 -16.86
CA SER A 75 3.19 1.31 -17.00
C SER A 75 4.08 0.89 -18.19
N GLN A 76 3.92 1.57 -19.34
CA GLN A 76 4.78 1.34 -20.51
C GLN A 76 6.25 1.70 -20.26
N THR A 77 6.57 2.69 -19.42
CA THR A 77 7.98 3.02 -19.10
C THR A 77 8.69 1.92 -18.31
N LEU A 78 7.94 1.05 -17.63
CA LEU A 78 8.45 -0.09 -16.88
C LEU A 78 8.59 -1.36 -17.75
N ASP A 79 7.98 -1.36 -18.93
CA ASP A 79 8.05 -2.43 -19.92
C ASP A 79 9.35 -2.35 -20.73
N PRO A 80 10.24 -3.37 -20.68
CA PRO A 80 11.46 -3.38 -21.49
C PRO A 80 11.20 -3.45 -23.00
N ASP A 81 10.01 -3.92 -23.42
CA ASP A 81 9.64 -4.08 -24.83
C ASP A 81 8.88 -2.87 -25.40
N ALA A 82 8.52 -1.88 -24.57
CA ALA A 82 7.84 -0.68 -25.02
C ALA A 82 8.82 0.42 -25.44
N ASP A 83 8.40 1.26 -26.39
CA ASP A 83 9.18 2.42 -26.84
C ASP A 83 9.10 3.62 -25.87
N ALA A 84 8.24 3.55 -24.84
CA ALA A 84 8.02 4.64 -23.88
C ALA A 84 9.21 4.77 -22.92
N SER A 85 9.76 5.99 -22.83
CA SER A 85 10.82 6.30 -21.87
C SER A 85 10.25 6.99 -20.63
N VAL A 86 10.94 6.91 -19.49
CA VAL A 86 10.53 7.67 -18.28
C VAL A 86 10.47 9.18 -18.56
N ARG A 87 11.35 9.69 -19.43
CA ARG A 87 11.30 11.08 -19.89
C ARG A 87 10.01 11.42 -20.64
N THR A 88 9.43 10.46 -21.38
CA THR A 88 8.14 10.65 -22.05
C THR A 88 7.01 10.81 -21.03
N PHE A 89 7.06 10.02 -19.95
CA PHE A 89 6.15 10.16 -18.83
C PHE A 89 6.35 11.50 -18.09
N ASP A 90 7.60 11.88 -17.79
CA ASP A 90 7.93 13.16 -17.14
C ASP A 90 7.40 14.36 -17.95
N ASP A 91 7.61 14.35 -19.28
CA ASP A 91 7.13 15.40 -20.18
C ASP A 91 5.58 15.49 -20.16
N ALA A 92 4.88 14.36 -20.01
CA ALA A 92 3.41 14.30 -19.97
C ALA A 92 2.83 14.72 -18.61
N VAL A 93 3.44 14.30 -17.50
CA VAL A 93 2.93 14.62 -16.16
C VAL A 93 3.21 16.07 -15.76
N ASN A 94 4.20 16.72 -16.37
CA ASN A 94 4.63 18.08 -16.03
C ASN A 94 3.51 19.14 -16.10
N GLU A 95 2.50 18.99 -16.97
CA GLU A 95 1.37 19.93 -17.02
C GLU A 95 0.40 19.79 -15.83
N TRP A 96 0.46 18.65 -15.14
CA TRP A 96 -0.44 18.27 -14.05
C TRP A 96 0.18 18.46 -12.66
N LEU A 97 1.47 18.81 -12.59
CA LEU A 97 2.14 19.08 -11.33
C LEU A 97 1.47 20.25 -10.59
N PRO A 98 1.16 20.10 -9.29
CA PRO A 98 0.59 21.18 -8.51
C PRO A 98 1.59 22.34 -8.37
N ALA A 99 1.08 23.56 -8.21
CA ALA A 99 1.91 24.77 -8.09
C ALA A 99 2.89 24.72 -6.90
N THR A 100 2.51 24.01 -5.84
CA THR A 100 3.37 23.67 -4.71
C THR A 100 3.39 22.15 -4.60
N LEU A 101 4.56 21.54 -4.77
CA LEU A 101 4.70 20.09 -4.66
C LEU A 101 4.52 19.66 -3.19
N THR A 102 3.66 18.67 -2.98
CA THR A 102 3.65 17.86 -1.76
C THR A 102 4.76 16.81 -1.83
N ASP A 103 5.05 16.14 -0.71
CA ASP A 103 6.05 15.07 -0.70
C ASP A 103 5.70 13.94 -1.70
N ASP A 104 4.41 13.60 -1.87
CA ASP A 104 3.97 12.61 -2.88
C ASP A 104 4.21 13.10 -4.31
N TRP A 105 3.89 14.37 -4.60
CA TRP A 105 4.15 14.96 -5.92
C TRP A 105 5.64 15.16 -6.22
N GLU A 106 6.51 15.29 -5.20
CA GLU A 106 7.96 15.23 -5.40
C GLU A 106 8.41 13.86 -5.90
N VAL A 107 7.76 12.77 -5.47
CA VAL A 107 8.05 11.41 -5.98
C VAL A 107 7.68 11.29 -7.45
N VAL A 108 6.53 11.83 -7.86
CA VAL A 108 6.10 11.86 -9.27
C VAL A 108 7.05 12.69 -10.12
N ASP A 109 7.39 13.90 -9.69
CA ASP A 109 8.33 14.81 -10.39
C ASP A 109 9.75 14.21 -10.53
N ASN A 110 10.12 13.27 -9.64
CA ASN A 110 11.41 12.60 -9.65
C ASN A 110 11.31 11.09 -9.98
N ALA A 111 10.24 10.65 -10.66
CA ALA A 111 10.02 9.26 -11.03
C ALA A 111 11.22 8.67 -11.80
N ALA A 112 11.90 9.47 -12.62
CA ALA A 112 13.12 9.09 -13.32
C ALA A 112 14.25 8.58 -12.41
N ARG A 113 14.37 9.11 -11.18
CA ARG A 113 15.36 8.64 -10.19
C ARG A 113 15.01 7.24 -9.70
N ALA A 114 13.77 7.03 -9.24
CA ALA A 114 13.29 5.72 -8.77
C ALA A 114 13.37 4.67 -9.89
N VAL A 115 12.94 4.99 -11.11
CA VAL A 115 13.03 4.11 -12.28
C VAL A 115 14.49 3.82 -12.65
N GLY A 116 15.38 4.81 -12.51
CA GLY A 116 16.82 4.63 -12.70
C GLY A 116 17.44 3.64 -11.71
N VAL A 117 17.10 3.76 -10.42
CA VAL A 117 17.53 2.82 -9.38
C VAL A 117 16.95 1.43 -9.63
N PHE A 118 15.65 1.34 -9.92
CA PHE A 118 14.96 0.10 -10.27
C PHE A 118 15.70 -0.65 -11.39
N ARG A 119 16.02 0.03 -12.50
CA ARG A 119 16.71 -0.56 -13.65
C ARG A 119 18.14 -1.04 -13.36
N SER A 120 18.68 -0.70 -12.20
CA SER A 120 20.02 -1.13 -11.76
C SER A 120 20.03 -2.32 -10.80
N LEU A 121 18.85 -2.71 -10.30
CA LEU A 121 18.72 -3.84 -9.39
C LEU A 121 19.15 -5.14 -10.08
N ASP A 122 19.37 -6.18 -9.29
CA ASP A 122 19.66 -7.50 -9.86
C ASP A 122 18.46 -8.05 -10.66
N ASN A 123 18.71 -9.02 -11.54
CA ASN A 123 17.67 -9.54 -12.43
C ASN A 123 16.47 -10.13 -11.66
N HIS A 124 16.72 -10.77 -10.51
CA HIS A 124 15.66 -11.36 -9.70
C HIS A 124 14.74 -10.27 -9.14
N ALA A 125 15.33 -9.22 -8.57
CA ALA A 125 14.57 -8.08 -8.06
C ALA A 125 13.81 -7.34 -9.17
N LEU A 126 14.45 -7.13 -10.32
CA LEU A 126 13.82 -6.54 -11.51
C LEU A 126 12.56 -7.30 -11.94
N GLU A 127 12.65 -8.62 -12.05
CA GLU A 127 11.54 -9.48 -12.49
C GLU A 127 10.43 -9.54 -11.42
N SER A 128 10.82 -9.62 -10.15
CA SER A 128 9.90 -9.69 -9.00
C SER A 128 9.10 -8.40 -8.80
N ILE A 129 9.68 -7.25 -9.12
CA ILE A 129 9.02 -5.93 -8.98
C ILE A 129 8.22 -5.56 -10.23
N ARG A 130 8.76 -5.77 -11.44
CA ARG A 130 8.17 -5.24 -12.68
C ARG A 130 6.74 -5.69 -12.92
N GLY A 131 6.51 -7.00 -12.87
CA GLY A 131 5.21 -7.58 -13.19
C GLY A 131 4.11 -7.04 -12.27
N PRO A 132 4.27 -7.19 -10.96
CA PRO A 132 3.26 -6.71 -10.01
C PRO A 132 3.04 -5.19 -10.01
N VAL A 133 4.10 -4.38 -10.14
CA VAL A 133 3.92 -2.91 -10.24
C VAL A 133 3.12 -2.55 -11.49
N ARG A 134 3.39 -3.19 -12.63
CA ARG A 134 2.61 -2.93 -13.85
C ARG A 134 1.16 -3.37 -13.70
N GLU A 135 0.91 -4.52 -13.08
CA GLU A 135 -0.45 -4.99 -12.81
C GLU A 135 -1.22 -4.02 -11.89
N LEU A 136 -0.56 -3.48 -10.86
CA LEU A 136 -1.12 -2.42 -10.01
C LEU A 136 -1.52 -1.19 -10.83
N VAL A 137 -0.59 -0.66 -11.63
CA VAL A 137 -0.79 0.56 -12.44
C VAL A 137 -1.91 0.36 -13.47
N ASP A 138 -1.91 -0.78 -14.16
CA ASP A 138 -2.92 -1.11 -15.16
C ASP A 138 -4.30 -1.31 -14.51
N GLY A 139 -4.34 -1.86 -13.29
CA GLY A 139 -5.54 -1.99 -12.46
C GLY A 139 -6.13 -0.64 -12.04
N MET A 140 -5.30 0.27 -11.52
CA MET A 140 -5.71 1.64 -11.18
C MET A 140 -6.26 2.37 -12.41
N ALA A 141 -5.58 2.27 -13.57
CA ALA A 141 -6.06 2.88 -14.81
C ALA A 141 -7.43 2.33 -15.25
N MET A 142 -7.68 1.03 -15.00
CA MET A 142 -8.96 0.40 -15.28
C MET A 142 -10.07 0.89 -14.34
N PHE A 143 -9.79 1.08 -13.06
CA PHE A 143 -10.75 1.62 -12.08
C PHE A 143 -11.06 3.11 -12.33
N VAL A 144 -10.05 3.91 -12.65
CA VAL A 144 -10.23 5.32 -13.07
C VAL A 144 -11.16 5.39 -14.29
N ASP A 145 -10.93 4.57 -15.32
CA ASP A 145 -11.81 4.50 -16.49
C ASP A 145 -13.24 4.07 -16.14
N ARG A 146 -13.38 3.09 -15.24
CA ARG A 146 -14.67 2.54 -14.79
C ARG A 146 -15.54 3.62 -14.14
N TYR A 147 -14.93 4.60 -13.47
CA TYR A 147 -15.60 5.65 -12.71
C TYR A 147 -15.38 7.07 -13.26
N ALA A 148 -14.95 7.19 -14.52
CA ALA A 148 -14.59 8.47 -15.13
C ALA A 148 -15.70 9.54 -15.11
N ASP A 149 -16.97 9.12 -15.10
CA ASP A 149 -18.13 10.02 -15.09
C ASP A 149 -18.63 10.37 -13.67
N GLU A 150 -18.09 9.74 -12.62
CA GLU A 150 -18.53 9.89 -11.22
C GLU A 150 -17.64 10.86 -10.40
N GLY A 151 -16.51 11.28 -10.99
CA GLY A 151 -15.55 12.20 -10.36
C GLY A 151 -14.65 11.59 -9.28
N GLY A 152 -14.77 10.28 -9.03
CA GLY A 152 -13.95 9.50 -8.11
C GLY A 152 -14.47 8.05 -8.02
N LEU A 153 -13.74 7.17 -7.35
CA LEU A 153 -14.10 5.75 -7.26
C LEU A 153 -15.41 5.55 -6.47
N ARG A 154 -16.31 4.70 -6.97
CA ARG A 154 -17.64 4.44 -6.38
C ARG A 154 -17.90 2.94 -6.28
N ILE A 155 -17.15 2.26 -5.42
CA ILE A 155 -17.16 0.79 -5.30
C ILE A 155 -18.57 0.27 -4.98
N LYS A 156 -19.06 -0.69 -5.76
CA LYS A 156 -20.46 -1.13 -5.68
C LYS A 156 -20.66 -2.33 -4.78
N THR A 157 -19.77 -3.32 -4.87
CA THR A 157 -19.90 -4.58 -4.15
C THR A 157 -18.66 -4.91 -3.34
N LEU A 158 -18.79 -5.80 -2.36
CA LEU A 158 -17.67 -6.29 -1.58
C LEU A 158 -16.67 -7.05 -2.47
N ASP A 159 -17.15 -7.77 -3.48
CA ASP A 159 -16.29 -8.44 -4.47
C ASP A 159 -15.49 -7.44 -5.30
N GLU A 160 -16.08 -6.30 -5.69
CA GLU A 160 -15.38 -5.22 -6.38
C GLU A 160 -14.37 -4.53 -5.46
N LEU A 161 -14.70 -4.33 -4.18
CA LEU A 161 -13.73 -3.84 -3.21
C LEU A 161 -12.50 -4.74 -3.15
N GLU A 162 -12.69 -6.06 -3.15
CA GLU A 162 -11.56 -6.99 -3.15
C GLU A 162 -10.79 -7.05 -4.47
N GLU A 163 -11.47 -6.82 -5.60
CA GLU A 163 -10.81 -6.62 -6.89
C GLU A 163 -9.93 -5.37 -6.85
N TYR A 164 -10.45 -4.26 -6.32
CA TYR A 164 -9.67 -3.03 -6.15
C TYR A 164 -8.49 -3.24 -5.20
N CYS A 165 -8.72 -3.82 -4.01
CA CYS A 165 -7.66 -4.13 -3.05
C CYS A 165 -6.63 -5.12 -3.61
N TRP A 166 -7.02 -5.98 -4.55
CA TRP A 166 -6.06 -6.82 -5.26
C TRP A 166 -5.08 -5.97 -6.08
N TYR A 167 -5.57 -5.03 -6.89
CA TYR A 167 -4.69 -4.17 -7.68
C TYR A 167 -3.87 -3.22 -6.80
N ALA A 168 -4.49 -2.55 -5.85
CA ALA A 168 -3.83 -1.57 -4.98
C ALA A 168 -2.81 -2.17 -4.00
N ALA A 169 -3.02 -3.42 -3.56
CA ALA A 169 -2.15 -4.05 -2.55
C ALA A 169 -1.85 -5.54 -2.79
N GLY A 170 -2.79 -6.33 -3.31
CA GLY A 170 -2.59 -7.76 -3.59
C GLY A 170 -1.37 -8.03 -4.47
N THR A 171 -1.20 -7.25 -5.53
CA THR A 171 -0.02 -7.25 -6.41
C THR A 171 1.27 -6.94 -5.63
N VAL A 172 1.24 -5.99 -4.70
CA VAL A 172 2.37 -5.71 -3.80
C VAL A 172 2.69 -6.92 -2.91
N GLY A 173 1.68 -7.68 -2.47
CA GLY A 173 1.87 -8.97 -1.81
C GLY A 173 2.63 -9.99 -2.67
N THR A 174 2.30 -10.07 -3.96
CA THR A 174 3.05 -10.90 -4.94
C THR A 174 4.48 -10.41 -5.11
N LEU A 175 4.70 -9.10 -5.23
CA LEU A 175 6.04 -8.49 -5.32
C LEU A 175 6.90 -8.87 -4.13
N VAL A 176 6.40 -8.63 -2.91
CA VAL A 176 7.14 -8.91 -1.68
C VAL A 176 7.43 -10.40 -1.56
N THR A 177 6.44 -11.24 -1.83
CA THR A 177 6.60 -12.71 -1.80
C THR A 177 7.67 -13.18 -2.78
N ALA A 178 7.71 -12.63 -4.00
CA ALA A 178 8.70 -13.01 -5.00
C ALA A 178 10.13 -12.58 -4.60
N LEU A 179 10.29 -11.40 -3.98
CA LEU A 179 11.58 -10.96 -3.45
C LEU A 179 12.06 -11.84 -2.29
N VAL A 180 11.19 -12.07 -1.32
CA VAL A 180 11.51 -12.77 -0.07
C VAL A 180 11.71 -14.28 -0.29
N SER A 181 11.02 -14.88 -1.25
CA SER A 181 11.08 -16.33 -1.50
C SER A 181 12.29 -16.81 -2.30
N HIS A 182 13.22 -15.92 -2.71
CA HIS A 182 14.36 -16.26 -3.56
C HIS A 182 15.23 -17.42 -3.04
N GLU A 183 15.45 -17.50 -1.73
CA GLU A 183 16.23 -18.56 -1.07
C GLU A 183 15.36 -19.46 -0.16
N ALA A 184 14.03 -19.38 -0.32
CA ALA A 184 13.09 -20.18 0.45
C ALA A 184 13.10 -21.65 -0.02
N THR A 185 12.69 -22.55 0.88
CA THR A 185 12.38 -23.93 0.48
C THR A 185 11.06 -23.97 -0.32
N PRO A 186 10.83 -24.99 -1.16
CA PRO A 186 9.57 -25.10 -1.92
C PRO A 186 8.31 -25.04 -1.04
N GLU A 187 8.36 -25.62 0.16
CA GLU A 187 7.25 -25.59 1.13
C GLU A 187 7.01 -24.17 1.65
N GLN A 188 8.07 -23.42 1.98
CA GLN A 188 7.94 -22.02 2.39
C GLN A 188 7.42 -21.15 1.24
N THR A 189 7.89 -21.36 0.01
CA THR A 189 7.38 -20.65 -1.17
C THR A 189 5.89 -20.91 -1.38
N GLU A 190 5.45 -22.17 -1.36
CA GLU A 190 4.04 -22.54 -1.50
C GLU A 190 3.19 -21.90 -0.40
N GLN A 191 3.62 -21.99 0.87
CA GLN A 191 2.91 -21.35 1.99
C GLN A 191 2.83 -19.82 1.84
N MET A 192 3.89 -19.16 1.40
CA MET A 192 3.84 -17.72 1.14
C MET A 192 2.94 -17.39 -0.05
N GLU A 193 3.01 -18.10 -1.18
CA GLU A 193 2.18 -17.82 -2.35
C GLU A 193 0.69 -18.01 -2.07
N GLU A 194 0.30 -19.07 -1.37
CA GLU A 194 -1.08 -19.33 -0.96
C GLU A 194 -1.65 -18.25 -0.03
N ASN A 195 -0.77 -17.60 0.74
CA ASN A 195 -1.16 -16.64 1.78
C ASN A 195 -0.81 -15.17 1.46
N ALA A 196 -0.13 -14.91 0.34
CA ALA A 196 0.28 -13.55 -0.07
C ALA A 196 -0.93 -12.62 -0.22
N ARG A 197 -2.03 -13.13 -0.79
CA ARG A 197 -3.30 -12.40 -0.88
C ARG A 197 -3.81 -12.00 0.50
N ALA A 198 -3.75 -12.91 1.48
CA ALA A 198 -4.25 -12.63 2.82
C ALA A 198 -3.41 -11.56 3.52
N PHE A 199 -2.09 -11.64 3.42
CA PHE A 199 -1.19 -10.62 3.96
C PHE A 199 -1.49 -9.22 3.39
N ALA A 200 -1.58 -9.12 2.06
CA ALA A 200 -1.83 -7.85 1.38
C ALA A 200 -3.24 -7.27 1.64
N LEU A 201 -4.29 -8.08 1.45
CA LEU A 201 -5.67 -7.60 1.59
C LEU A 201 -6.00 -7.23 3.03
N LEU A 202 -5.40 -7.90 4.03
CA LEU A 202 -5.54 -7.50 5.43
C LEU A 202 -5.14 -6.04 5.62
N LEU A 203 -3.94 -5.66 5.16
CA LEU A 203 -3.42 -4.30 5.36
C LEU A 203 -4.28 -3.28 4.61
N GLN A 204 -4.68 -3.59 3.38
CA GLN A 204 -5.46 -2.65 2.56
C GLN A 204 -6.89 -2.47 3.07
N LEU A 205 -7.58 -3.55 3.44
CA LEU A 205 -8.95 -3.45 3.96
C LEU A 205 -9.01 -2.73 5.30
N VAL A 206 -7.96 -2.85 6.14
CA VAL A 206 -7.85 -2.05 7.37
C VAL A 206 -7.70 -0.56 7.06
N ASN A 207 -6.92 -0.19 6.04
CA ASN A 207 -6.81 1.21 5.59
C ASN A 207 -8.15 1.71 5.05
N VAL A 208 -8.79 0.97 4.14
CA VAL A 208 -10.13 1.29 3.61
C VAL A 208 -11.15 1.52 4.73
N ALA A 209 -11.17 0.66 5.75
CA ALA A 209 -12.11 0.80 6.86
C ALA A 209 -11.80 2.02 7.75
N LYS A 210 -10.53 2.34 7.99
CA LYS A 210 -10.13 3.38 8.95
C LYS A 210 -10.06 4.78 8.35
N ASP A 211 -9.88 4.91 7.04
CA ASP A 211 -9.70 6.19 6.35
C ASP A 211 -10.92 6.60 5.50
N ALA A 212 -12.00 5.79 5.48
CA ALA A 212 -13.17 5.97 4.61
C ALA A 212 -13.75 7.40 4.52
N ALA A 213 -13.77 8.17 5.62
CA ALA A 213 -14.24 9.55 5.59
C ALA A 213 -13.18 10.51 5.00
N THR A 214 -11.91 10.29 5.30
CA THR A 214 -10.79 11.07 4.77
C THR A 214 -10.67 10.86 3.26
N ASP A 215 -10.77 9.61 2.79
CA ASP A 215 -10.69 9.28 1.35
C ASP A 215 -11.79 10.01 0.54
N MET A 216 -13.00 10.11 1.11
CA MET A 216 -14.09 10.88 0.50
C MET A 216 -13.86 12.39 0.55
N GLU A 217 -13.34 12.92 1.66
CA GLU A 217 -13.10 14.36 1.83
C GLU A 217 -11.94 14.89 0.97
N GLU A 218 -10.82 14.15 0.93
CA GLU A 218 -9.57 14.59 0.32
C GLU A 218 -9.45 14.19 -1.15
N GLU A 219 -9.95 13.00 -1.53
CA GLU A 219 -9.76 12.41 -2.87
C GLU A 219 -11.08 12.26 -3.65
N ASN A 220 -12.22 12.53 -3.01
CA ASN A 220 -13.54 12.25 -3.55
C ASN A 220 -13.72 10.76 -3.93
N ASN A 221 -13.02 9.85 -3.27
CA ASN A 221 -13.09 8.41 -3.47
C ASN A 221 -13.96 7.76 -2.39
N VAL A 222 -14.78 6.77 -2.77
CA VAL A 222 -15.57 5.97 -1.81
C VAL A 222 -15.37 4.48 -2.06
N TYR A 223 -14.59 3.89 -1.17
CA TYR A 223 -14.26 2.46 -1.19
C TYR A 223 -15.28 1.58 -0.45
N LEU A 224 -16.08 2.17 0.44
CA LEU A 224 -17.17 1.44 1.09
C LEU A 224 -18.18 0.96 0.04
N PRO A 225 -18.49 -0.36 -0.04
CA PRO A 225 -19.36 -0.88 -1.08
C PRO A 225 -20.78 -0.31 -0.99
N LEU A 226 -21.32 0.14 -2.12
CA LEU A 226 -22.70 0.62 -2.22
C LEU A 226 -23.72 -0.39 -1.69
N GLU A 227 -23.52 -1.68 -1.95
CA GLU A 227 -24.44 -2.72 -1.46
C GLU A 227 -24.55 -2.77 0.07
N LEU A 228 -23.49 -2.39 0.80
CA LEU A 228 -23.51 -2.34 2.26
C LEU A 228 -24.11 -1.03 2.76
N LEU A 229 -23.87 0.08 2.04
CA LEU A 229 -24.47 1.39 2.31
C LEU A 229 -26.00 1.33 2.12
N ASP A 230 -26.46 0.73 1.02
CA ASP A 230 -27.88 0.57 0.68
C ASP A 230 -28.66 -0.20 1.78
N GLU A 231 -28.03 -1.19 2.41
CA GLU A 231 -28.63 -1.95 3.52
C GLU A 231 -28.96 -1.06 4.74
N GLU A 232 -28.18 0.01 4.93
CA GLU A 232 -28.38 1.01 5.99
C GLU A 232 -29.12 2.27 5.49
N GLY A 233 -29.59 2.26 4.25
CA GLY A 233 -30.34 3.34 3.62
C GLY A 233 -29.49 4.54 3.21
N LEU A 234 -28.21 4.31 2.92
CA LEU A 234 -27.22 5.33 2.53
C LEU A 234 -26.77 5.15 1.08
N ASP A 235 -26.26 6.21 0.47
CA ASP A 235 -25.54 6.22 -0.82
C ASP A 235 -24.07 6.63 -0.61
N HIS A 236 -23.23 6.56 -1.65
CA HIS A 236 -21.83 7.02 -1.59
C HIS A 236 -21.72 8.49 -1.18
N SER A 237 -22.68 9.35 -1.57
CA SER A 237 -22.70 10.76 -1.18
C SER A 237 -22.94 11.01 0.31
N ASP A 238 -23.41 10.00 1.03
CA ASP A 238 -23.66 10.08 2.47
C ASP A 238 -22.41 9.82 3.30
N VAL A 239 -21.36 9.25 2.69
CA VAL A 239 -20.06 9.02 3.33
C VAL A 239 -19.41 10.36 3.66
N GLY A 240 -18.87 10.48 4.87
CA GLY A 240 -18.28 11.72 5.38
C GLY A 240 -19.29 12.72 5.98
N ASN A 241 -20.61 12.47 5.90
CA ASN A 241 -21.58 13.29 6.60
C ASN A 241 -21.67 12.90 8.10
N PRO A 242 -21.34 13.80 9.04
CA PRO A 242 -21.40 13.52 10.48
C PRO A 242 -22.81 13.18 11.00
N ASP A 243 -23.86 13.56 10.28
CA ASP A 243 -25.24 13.22 10.67
C ASP A 243 -25.57 11.73 10.41
N ASN A 244 -24.76 11.02 9.61
CA ASN A 244 -24.97 9.63 9.20
C ASN A 244 -24.13 8.61 10.00
N VAL A 245 -23.43 9.05 11.05
CA VAL A 245 -22.50 8.20 11.84
C VAL A 245 -23.16 6.90 12.31
N GLU A 246 -24.36 6.96 12.89
CA GLU A 246 -25.05 5.76 13.40
C GLU A 246 -25.31 4.71 12.31
N SER A 247 -25.62 5.15 11.09
CA SER A 247 -25.87 4.28 9.93
C SER A 247 -24.58 3.82 9.22
N LEU A 248 -23.48 4.58 9.33
CA LEU A 248 -22.19 4.21 8.72
C LEU A 248 -21.41 3.19 9.56
N VAL A 249 -21.62 3.16 10.89
CA VAL A 249 -20.94 2.23 11.80
C VAL A 249 -21.09 0.76 11.38
N PRO A 250 -22.30 0.23 11.09
CA PRO A 250 -22.46 -1.16 10.63
C PRO A 250 -21.69 -1.49 9.35
N VAL A 251 -21.56 -0.52 8.43
CA VAL A 251 -20.82 -0.68 7.17
C VAL A 251 -19.32 -0.82 7.44
N ILE A 252 -18.76 0.08 8.27
CA ILE A 252 -17.35 0.03 8.70
C ILE A 252 -17.06 -1.29 9.43
N GLU A 253 -17.96 -1.73 10.30
CA GLU A 253 -17.82 -2.99 11.04
C GLU A 253 -17.82 -4.22 10.13
N ARG A 254 -18.58 -4.20 9.03
CA ARG A 254 -18.60 -5.28 8.03
C ARG A 254 -17.30 -5.34 7.22
N VAL A 255 -16.78 -4.19 6.75
CA VAL A 255 -15.49 -4.14 6.06
C VAL A 255 -14.37 -4.57 7.00
N THR A 256 -14.40 -4.12 8.26
CA THR A 256 -13.47 -4.56 9.32
C THR A 256 -13.56 -6.07 9.54
N ALA A 257 -14.76 -6.66 9.54
CA ALA A 257 -14.94 -8.10 9.65
C ALA A 257 -14.32 -8.86 8.46
N ARG A 258 -14.42 -8.28 7.26
CA ARG A 258 -13.81 -8.86 6.06
C ARG A 258 -12.29 -8.86 6.18
N ALA A 259 -11.69 -7.77 6.66
CA ALA A 259 -10.26 -7.67 6.94
C ALA A 259 -9.82 -8.71 7.98
N GLU A 260 -10.58 -8.89 9.07
CA GLU A 260 -10.28 -9.88 10.11
C GLU A 260 -10.20 -11.32 9.56
N GLY A 261 -10.99 -11.64 8.53
CA GLY A 261 -10.96 -12.93 7.85
C GLY A 261 -9.61 -13.28 7.22
N TYR A 262 -8.75 -12.29 6.97
CA TYR A 262 -7.42 -12.49 6.41
C TYR A 262 -6.29 -12.64 7.44
N LEU A 263 -6.58 -12.45 8.73
CA LEU A 263 -5.55 -12.47 9.76
C LEU A 263 -4.79 -13.80 9.87
N ASP A 264 -5.48 -14.93 9.70
CA ASP A 264 -4.85 -16.25 9.84
C ASP A 264 -3.89 -16.51 8.68
N GLY A 265 -4.31 -16.26 7.44
CA GLY A 265 -3.44 -16.41 6.28
C GLY A 265 -2.26 -15.43 6.32
N ALA A 266 -2.49 -14.17 6.69
CA ALA A 266 -1.42 -13.19 6.88
C ALA A 266 -0.39 -13.63 7.93
N GLN A 267 -0.83 -14.24 9.04
CA GLN A 267 0.10 -14.81 10.02
C GLN A 267 0.87 -16.02 9.44
N THR A 268 0.20 -16.91 8.70
CA THR A 268 0.88 -18.04 8.04
C THR A 268 1.96 -17.58 7.06
N TRP A 269 1.70 -16.50 6.31
CA TRP A 269 2.69 -15.87 5.43
C TRP A 269 3.94 -15.42 6.21
N LEU A 270 3.74 -14.72 7.34
CA LEU A 270 4.82 -14.24 8.22
C LEU A 270 5.64 -15.38 8.84
N GLU A 271 4.99 -16.50 9.16
CA GLU A 271 5.66 -17.66 9.77
C GLU A 271 6.42 -18.50 8.73
N ALA A 272 6.09 -18.38 7.45
CA ALA A 272 6.73 -19.11 6.36
C ALA A 272 7.97 -18.41 5.79
N MET A 273 8.01 -17.07 5.82
CA MET A 273 9.06 -16.30 5.14
C MET A 273 10.46 -16.52 5.75
N PRO A 274 11.50 -16.70 4.91
CA PRO A 274 12.88 -16.79 5.39
C PRO A 274 13.44 -15.42 5.77
N GLU A 275 14.27 -15.37 6.82
CA GLU A 275 15.06 -14.19 7.20
C GLU A 275 16.43 -14.23 6.50
N THR A 276 16.42 -14.24 5.16
CA THR A 276 17.63 -14.28 4.31
C THR A 276 17.69 -13.08 3.38
N ARG A 277 18.87 -12.84 2.78
CA ARG A 277 19.13 -11.71 1.86
C ARG A 277 18.73 -10.33 2.43
N GLY A 278 18.82 -10.18 3.75
CA GLY A 278 18.46 -8.95 4.45
C GLY A 278 16.96 -8.78 4.74
N ASN A 279 16.16 -9.83 4.50
CA ASN A 279 14.81 -9.91 5.04
C ASN A 279 14.83 -10.20 6.54
N THR A 280 13.91 -9.59 7.28
CA THR A 280 13.73 -9.80 8.71
C THR A 280 12.25 -10.01 9.05
N LEU A 281 11.96 -10.73 10.13
CA LEU A 281 10.58 -10.90 10.58
C LEU A 281 9.95 -9.56 11.01
N SER A 282 10.71 -8.69 11.65
CA SER A 282 10.22 -7.43 12.21
C SER A 282 9.66 -6.49 11.14
N ALA A 283 10.29 -6.43 9.96
CA ALA A 283 9.86 -5.60 8.84
C ALA A 283 8.38 -5.81 8.45
N TRP A 284 7.88 -7.04 8.60
CA TRP A 284 6.51 -7.43 8.20
C TRP A 284 5.59 -7.70 9.39
N ALA A 285 6.15 -8.19 10.51
CA ALA A 285 5.38 -8.43 11.72
C ALA A 285 4.89 -7.12 12.36
N ILE A 286 5.69 -6.05 12.33
CA ILE A 286 5.27 -4.74 12.86
C ILE A 286 4.01 -4.25 12.15
N PRO A 287 3.98 -3.99 10.82
CA PRO A 287 2.78 -3.49 10.16
C PRO A 287 1.57 -4.42 10.31
N PHE A 288 1.78 -5.75 10.32
CA PHE A 288 0.72 -6.71 10.63
C PHE A 288 0.13 -6.50 12.03
N LEU A 289 0.97 -6.36 13.06
CA LEU A 289 0.51 -6.15 14.44
C LEU A 289 -0.13 -4.77 14.64
N LEU A 290 0.34 -3.74 13.92
CA LEU A 290 -0.33 -2.43 13.91
C LEU A 290 -1.72 -2.52 13.26
N ALA A 291 -1.89 -3.32 12.21
CA ALA A 291 -3.19 -3.59 11.61
C ALA A 291 -4.12 -4.35 12.58
N VAL A 292 -3.60 -5.31 13.34
CA VAL A 292 -4.34 -6.00 14.42
C VAL A 292 -4.82 -5.00 15.49
N GLY A 293 -3.95 -4.08 15.92
CA GLY A 293 -4.33 -3.02 16.87
C GLY A 293 -5.38 -2.07 16.29
N THR A 294 -5.25 -1.72 15.01
CA THR A 294 -6.21 -0.85 14.33
C THR A 294 -7.58 -1.51 14.17
N ILE A 295 -7.63 -2.82 13.90
CA ILE A 295 -8.88 -3.61 13.92
C ILE A 295 -9.55 -3.54 15.30
N ARG A 296 -8.79 -3.64 16.40
CA ARG A 296 -9.35 -3.49 17.75
C ARG A 296 -10.00 -2.12 17.91
N GLU A 297 -9.30 -1.06 17.53
CA GLU A 297 -9.83 0.30 17.62
C GLU A 297 -11.07 0.51 16.73
N LEU A 298 -11.10 -0.06 15.52
CA LEU A 298 -12.26 -0.03 14.63
C LEU A 298 -13.47 -0.76 15.22
N ARG A 299 -13.26 -1.77 16.07
CA ARG A 299 -14.33 -2.48 16.78
C ARG A 299 -14.82 -1.74 18.02
N GLU A 300 -13.92 -1.06 18.72
CA GLU A 300 -14.26 -0.35 19.96
C GLU A 300 -14.86 1.03 19.69
N ARG A 301 -14.40 1.69 18.62
CA ARG A 301 -14.65 3.10 18.33
C ARG A 301 -14.93 3.36 16.83
N PRO A 302 -15.80 2.58 16.15
CA PRO A 302 -16.03 2.74 14.70
C PRO A 302 -16.54 4.13 14.30
N ALA A 303 -17.29 4.80 15.17
CA ALA A 303 -17.80 6.15 14.94
C ALA A 303 -16.68 7.19 14.69
N ASP A 304 -15.51 6.99 15.30
CA ASP A 304 -14.36 7.90 15.16
C ASP A 304 -13.87 8.00 13.71
N VAL A 305 -14.11 6.99 12.86
CA VAL A 305 -13.77 7.04 11.43
C VAL A 305 -14.48 8.22 10.77
N ILE A 306 -15.74 8.47 11.13
CA ILE A 306 -16.54 9.56 10.55
C ILE A 306 -16.37 10.85 11.37
N GLU A 307 -16.37 10.76 12.71
CA GLU A 307 -16.34 11.95 13.57
C GLU A 307 -14.96 12.63 13.62
N ASN A 308 -13.88 11.84 13.54
CA ASN A 308 -12.50 12.32 13.62
C ASN A 308 -11.72 12.12 12.31
N GLY A 309 -12.39 11.62 11.26
CA GLY A 309 -11.83 11.29 9.95
C GLY A 309 -11.00 10.01 9.91
N ASN A 310 -10.56 9.47 11.06
CA ASN A 310 -9.83 8.21 11.14
C ASN A 310 -9.81 7.57 12.53
N VAL A 311 -9.39 6.30 12.53
CA VAL A 311 -9.03 5.54 13.73
C VAL A 311 -7.54 5.20 13.73
N LYS A 312 -6.87 5.44 14.86
CA LYS A 312 -5.42 5.22 15.03
C LYS A 312 -5.09 4.59 16.38
N ILE A 313 -4.14 3.66 16.37
CA ILE A 313 -3.45 3.19 17.57
C ILE A 313 -2.53 4.29 18.12
N THR A 314 -2.26 4.26 19.42
CA THR A 314 -1.44 5.29 20.08
C THR A 314 0.04 5.17 19.73
N ARG A 315 0.79 6.26 19.82
CA ARG A 315 2.25 6.24 19.63
C ARG A 315 2.97 5.35 20.64
N ASP A 316 2.47 5.28 21.87
CA ASP A 316 3.02 4.43 22.91
C ASP A 316 2.82 2.95 22.58
N GLU A 317 1.67 2.59 21.98
CA GLU A 317 1.45 1.23 21.47
C GLU A 317 2.35 0.90 20.28
N VAL A 318 2.47 1.80 19.29
CA VAL A 318 3.40 1.62 18.17
C VAL A 318 4.82 1.36 18.69
N HIS A 319 5.27 2.15 19.67
CA HIS A 319 6.57 1.98 20.28
C HIS A 319 6.71 0.63 21.01
N ALA A 320 5.69 0.22 21.77
CA ALA A 320 5.69 -1.06 22.47
C ALA A 320 5.71 -2.26 21.51
N VAL A 321 5.07 -2.16 20.34
CA VAL A 321 5.13 -3.17 19.27
C VAL A 321 6.55 -3.25 18.71
N CYS A 322 7.16 -2.11 18.33
CA CYS A 322 8.52 -2.08 17.81
C CYS A 322 9.53 -2.65 18.82
N GLN A 323 9.36 -2.35 20.11
CA GLN A 323 10.23 -2.88 21.18
C GLN A 323 10.22 -4.41 21.30
N GLN A 324 9.17 -5.10 20.84
CA GLN A 324 9.14 -6.57 20.89
C GLN A 324 10.18 -7.22 19.97
N PHE A 325 10.70 -6.48 19.00
CA PHE A 325 11.65 -6.96 18.00
C PHE A 325 13.08 -6.45 18.25
N ILE A 326 13.31 -5.73 19.36
CA ILE A 326 14.65 -5.31 19.76
C ILE A 326 15.34 -6.46 20.52
N GLY A 327 16.33 -7.10 19.89
CA GLY A 327 17.19 -8.12 20.50
C GLY A 327 17.07 -9.51 19.86
N ASP A 328 17.71 -10.52 20.46
CA ASP A 328 17.91 -11.84 19.82
C ASP A 328 16.69 -12.77 19.89
N SER A 329 15.59 -12.38 20.54
CA SER A 329 14.40 -13.23 20.69
C SER A 329 13.10 -12.47 20.44
N SER A 330 12.46 -12.76 19.31
CA SER A 330 11.11 -12.28 19.01
C SER A 330 10.08 -13.22 19.64
N PRO A 331 9.05 -12.70 20.34
CA PRO A 331 7.96 -13.54 20.85
C PRO A 331 7.14 -14.11 19.69
N PRO A 332 6.40 -15.22 19.89
CA PRO A 332 5.54 -15.78 18.85
C PRO A 332 4.51 -14.75 18.37
N ILE A 333 4.38 -14.59 17.04
CA ILE A 333 3.45 -13.62 16.43
C ILE A 333 2.01 -13.85 16.91
N GLY A 334 1.58 -15.11 17.03
CA GLY A 334 0.26 -15.47 17.55
C GLY A 334 -0.01 -14.98 18.99
N ASP A 335 1.01 -14.95 19.85
CA ASP A 335 0.88 -14.46 21.23
C ASP A 335 0.72 -12.93 21.25
N LEU A 336 1.54 -12.21 20.48
CA LEU A 336 1.42 -10.76 20.32
C LEU A 336 0.08 -10.37 19.71
N ARG A 337 -0.34 -11.03 18.63
CA ARG A 337 -1.66 -10.86 18.01
C ARG A 337 -2.77 -11.03 19.05
N THR A 338 -2.72 -12.09 19.86
CA THR A 338 -3.73 -12.34 20.90
C THR A 338 -3.77 -11.27 21.97
N ARG A 339 -2.61 -10.72 22.37
CA ARG A 339 -2.52 -9.64 23.36
C ARG A 339 -3.06 -8.33 22.80
N ILE A 340 -2.59 -7.92 21.63
CA ILE A 340 -2.98 -6.66 20.97
C ILE A 340 -4.49 -6.65 20.69
N ARG A 341 -5.10 -7.77 20.29
CA ARG A 341 -6.56 -7.85 20.09
C ARG A 341 -7.38 -7.60 21.36
N LYS A 342 -6.79 -7.78 22.55
CA LYS A 342 -7.52 -7.65 23.83
C LYS A 342 -7.42 -6.25 24.43
N GLN A 343 -6.25 -5.63 24.33
CA GLN A 343 -6.00 -4.29 24.84
C GLN A 343 -4.67 -3.75 24.24
N PRO A 344 -4.41 -2.44 24.33
CA PRO A 344 -3.16 -1.85 23.85
C PRO A 344 -1.92 -2.51 24.45
N LEU A 345 -0.92 -2.81 23.61
CA LEU A 345 0.25 -3.61 24.05
C LEU A 345 1.04 -2.96 25.20
N HIS A 346 1.13 -1.63 25.22
CA HIS A 346 1.84 -0.85 26.23
C HIS A 346 1.16 -0.83 27.61
N GLU A 347 -0.05 -1.37 27.73
CA GLU A 347 -0.80 -1.48 28.99
C GLU A 347 -0.59 -2.82 29.71
N TYR A 348 0.27 -3.70 29.18
CA TYR A 348 0.59 -5.01 29.76
C TYR A 348 1.74 -5.02 30.75
#